data_AF-A0AA43XJB7-F1
#
_entry.id   AF-A0AA43XJB7-F1
#
_cell.length_a   1.000
_cell.length_b   1.000
_cell.length_c   1.000
_cell.angle_alpha   90.00
_cell.angle_beta   90.00
_cell.angle_gamma   90.00
#
_symmetry.space_group_name_H-M   'P 1'
#
loop_
_entity.id
_entity.type
_entity.pdbx_description
1 polymer ?
#
loop_
_entity_poly.entity_id
_entity_poly.type
_entity_poly.pdbx_seq_one_letter_code
_entity_poly.pdbx_strand_id
1 'polypeptide(L)' 'MVKRFTFDGEGSLTGEEDLFRDWGRIRAITYHEGSLYISTSNQDGLGTPGEEDDLLIRVTPQ' A
#
# COMPACT_ATOMS: atom_id res chain seq x y z
N MET A 1 -4.68 5.29 4.21
CA MET A 1 -3.77 6.22 3.52
C MET A 1 -2.36 5.80 3.87
N VAL A 2 -1.56 5.38 2.90
CA VAL A 2 -0.12 5.17 3.13
C VAL A 2 0.61 6.25 2.37
N LYS A 3 1.61 6.81 3.04
CA LYS A 3 2.44 7.88 2.54
C LYS A 3 3.88 7.41 2.49
N ARG A 4 4.62 7.88 1.49
CA ARG A 4 6.07 7.82 1.48
C ARG A 4 6.59 9.07 2.18
N PHE A 5 7.49 8.85 3.13
CA PHE A 5 8.28 9.91 3.73
C PHE A 5 9.74 9.71 3.33
N THR A 6 10.37 10.76 2.84
CA THR A 6 11.81 10.78 2.54
C THR A 6 12.51 11.57 3.63
N PHE A 7 13.59 11.00 4.17
CA PHE A 7 14.41 11.65 5.19
C PHE A 7 15.82 11.88 4.64
N ASP A 8 16.47 12.96 5.08
CA ASP A 8 17.90 13.15 4.83
C ASP A 8 18.77 12.31 5.78
N GLY A 9 20.10 12.43 5.65
CA GLY A 9 21.06 11.70 6.48
C GLY A 9 21.07 12.11 7.96
N GLU A 10 20.42 13.23 8.32
CA GLU A 10 20.27 13.71 9.69
C GLU A 10 18.89 13.36 10.28
N GLY A 11 18.03 12.72 9.48
CA GLY A 11 16.68 12.32 9.88
C GLY A 11 15.63 13.42 9.73
N SER A 12 15.94 14.52 9.06
CA SER A 12 14.94 15.55 8.75
C SER A 12 14.07 15.13 7.58
N LEU A 13 12.77 15.41 7.66
CA LEU A 13 11.82 15.10 6.59
C LEU A 13 12.06 16.02 5.39
N THR A 14 12.32 15.44 4.21
CA THR A 14 12.59 16.17 2.97
C THR A 14 11.56 15.93 1.87
N GLY A 15 10.67 14.95 2.04
CA GLY A 15 9.59 14.69 1.08
C GLY A 15 8.44 13.92 1.68
N GLU A 16 7.23 14.24 1.23
CA GLU A 16 6.00 13.51 1.54
C GLU A 16 5.25 13.26 0.23
N GLU A 17 4.83 12.03 0.00
CA GLU A 17 4.02 11.66 -1.16
C GLU A 17 2.93 10.67 -0.78
N ASP A 18 1.71 10.94 -1.22
CA ASP A 18 0.63 9.98 -1.15
C ASP A 18 0.88 8.86 -2.16
N LEU A 19 1.26 7.69 -1.66
CA LEU A 19 1.54 6.53 -2.51
C LEU A 19 0.26 5.82 -3.00
N PHE A 20 -0.90 6.15 -2.44
CA PHE A 20 -2.09 5.32 -2.60
C PHE A 20 -3.12 5.92 -3.55
N ARG A 21 -3.50 5.12 -4.55
CA ARG A 21 -4.86 5.08 -5.12
C ARG A 21 -5.80 4.38 -4.12
N ASP A 22 -7.10 4.64 -4.22
CA ASP A 22 -8.09 3.98 -3.36
C ASP A 22 -8.24 2.50 -3.74
N TRP A 23 -7.63 1.60 -2.96
CA TRP A 23 -7.68 0.14 -3.14
C TRP A 23 -8.74 -0.53 -2.28
N GLY A 24 -9.54 0.25 -1.52
CA GLY A 24 -10.54 -0.29 -0.61
C GLY A 24 -9.95 -1.01 0.60
N ARG A 25 -10.54 -2.15 0.95
CA ARG A 25 -10.28 -2.94 2.16
C ARG A 25 -8.98 -3.72 2.02
N ILE A 26 -8.07 -3.53 2.98
CA ILE A 26 -6.82 -4.29 3.08
C ILE A 26 -6.96 -5.41 4.11
N ARG A 27 -6.57 -6.63 3.75
CA ARG A 27 -6.68 -7.82 4.61
C ARG A 27 -5.38 -8.21 5.30
N ALA A 28 -4.26 -8.10 4.58
CA ALA A 28 -2.96 -8.52 5.06
C ALA A 28 -1.86 -7.70 4.39
N ILE A 29 -0.76 -7.52 5.13
CA ILE A 29 0.48 -6.90 4.66
C ILE A 29 1.63 -7.76 5.18
N THR A 30 2.59 -8.07 4.31
CA THR A 30 3.84 -8.75 4.69
C THR A 30 5.03 -8.08 4.04
N TYR A 31 6.16 -8.08 4.74
CA TYR A 31 7.45 -7.69 4.17
C TYR A 31 8.21 -8.94 3.73
N HIS A 32 8.69 -8.93 2.49
CA HIS A 32 9.49 -10.02 1.95
C HIS A 32 10.43 -9.47 0.88
N GLU A 33 11.72 -9.84 0.96
CA GLU A 33 12.74 -9.48 -0.04
C GLU A 33 12.71 -8.01 -0.47
N GLY A 34 12.86 -7.10 0.51
CA GLY A 34 12.91 -5.67 0.20
C GLY A 34 11.58 -5.05 -0.20
N SER A 35 10.48 -5.81 -0.23
CA SER A 35 9.19 -5.33 -0.74
C SER A 35 8.08 -5.55 0.28
N LEU A 36 7.06 -4.70 0.25
CA LEU A 36 5.79 -4.97 0.92
C LEU A 36 4.84 -5.63 -0.07
N TYR A 37 4.16 -6.68 0.39
CA TYR A 37 3.08 -7.36 -0.31
C TYR A 37 1.79 -7.13 0.44
N ILE A 38 0.76 -6.69 -0.27
CA ILE A 38 -0.52 -6.26 0.29
C ILE A 38 -1.63 -7.01 -0.43
N SER A 39 -2.58 -7.59 0.30
CA SER A 39 -3.79 -8.21 -0.28
C SER A 39 -5.03 -7.37 0.02
N THR A 40 -5.82 -7.05 -1.00
CA THR A 40 -7.15 -6.46 -0.81
C THR A 40 -8.20 -7.54 -0.48
N SER A 41 -9.37 -7.12 0.00
CA SER A 41 -10.49 -8.00 0.39
C SER A 41 -11.82 -7.26 0.23
N ASN A 42 -12.01 -6.71 -0.96
CA ASN A 42 -13.21 -5.98 -1.38
C ASN A 42 -14.36 -6.94 -1.72
N GLN A 43 -14.08 -8.20 -2.05
CA GLN A 43 -15.10 -9.23 -2.30
C GLN A 43 -15.65 -9.91 -1.03
N ASP A 44 -15.32 -9.44 0.18
CA ASP A 44 -15.75 -10.08 1.44
C ASP A 44 -17.20 -9.79 1.86
N GLY A 45 -17.99 -9.19 0.96
CA GLY A 45 -19.41 -8.90 1.15
C GLY A 45 -19.70 -7.62 1.94
N LEU A 46 -18.68 -6.85 2.33
CA LEU A 46 -18.85 -5.59 3.07
C LEU A 46 -18.61 -4.33 2.22
N GLY A 47 -18.49 -4.46 0.90
CA GLY A 47 -18.24 -3.34 -0.03
C GLY A 47 -18.78 -3.60 -1.44
N THR A 48 -18.49 -2.67 -2.34
CA THR A 48 -18.78 -2.80 -3.77
C THR A 48 -17.48 -3.09 -4.51
N PRO A 49 -17.15 -4.36 -4.80
CA PRO A 49 -15.90 -4.71 -5.47
C PRO A 49 -15.88 -4.20 -6.92
N GLY A 50 -14.71 -3.79 -7.38
CA GLY A 50 -14.43 -3.57 -8.79
C GLY A 50 -14.27 -4.88 -9.55
N GLU A 51 -14.23 -4.80 -10.88
CA GLU A 51 -14.09 -5.97 -11.75
C GLU A 51 -12.77 -6.75 -11.52
N GLU A 52 -11.71 -6.03 -11.13
CA GLU A 52 -10.38 -6.60 -10.90
C GLU A 52 -10.09 -6.93 -9.42
N ASP A 53 -11.05 -6.73 -8.52
CA ASP A 53 -10.87 -7.12 -7.12
C ASP A 53 -10.91 -8.65 -6.97
N ASP A 54 -10.19 -9.28 -6.04
CA ASP A 54 -9.18 -8.70 -5.14
C ASP A 54 -7.77 -8.68 -5.76
N LEU A 55 -6.90 -7.81 -5.27
CA LEU A 55 -5.54 -7.59 -5.76
C LEU A 55 -4.48 -8.08 -4.78
N LEU A 56 -3.37 -8.62 -5.32
CA LEU A 56 -2.10 -8.77 -4.63
C LEU A 56 -1.11 -7.72 -5.16
N ILE A 57 -0.77 -6.75 -4.31
CA ILE A 57 -0.01 -5.56 -4.67
C ILE A 57 1.39 -5.64 -4.08
N ARG A 58 2.42 -5.40 -4.90
CA ARG A 58 3.81 -5.29 -4.46
C ARG A 58 4.25 -3.83 -4.46
N VAL A 59 4.70 -3.34 -3.31
CA VAL A 59 5.29 -2.01 -3.14
C VAL A 59 6.78 -2.17 -2.86
N THR A 60 7.62 -1.54 -3.68
CA THR A 60 9.08 -1.57 -3.53
C THR A 60 9.61 -0.18 -3.12
N PRO A 61 10.63 -0.11 -2.27
CA PRO A 61 11.46 1.08 -2.15
C PRO A 61 12.02 1.44 -3.54
N GLN A 62 12.18 2.73 -3.81
CA GLN A 62 12.99 3.21 -4.93
C GLN A 62 14.40 3.50 -4.46
#